data_AF-A0A928Z0E5-F1
#
_entry.id   AF-A0A928Z0E5-F1
#
_cell.length_a   1.000
_cell.length_b   1.000
_cell.length_c   1.000
_cell.angle_alpha   90.00
_cell.angle_beta   90.00
_cell.angle_gamma   90.00
#
_symmetry.space_group_name_H-M   'P 1'
#
loop_
_entity.id
_entity.type
_entity.pdbx_description
1 polymer ?
#
loop_
_entity_poly.entity_id
_entity_poly.type
_entity_poly.pdbx_seq_one_letter_code
_entity_poly.pdbx_strand_id
1 'polypeptide(L)'
;MSDHSGSYMLNDIIQMLDDEQVLETIGLQKTQQVITKLVQIATREYDCNAGEILEGHTDRLHLCYCCLADTTDLESGLCRSCRS
;
A
#
# COMPACT_ATOMS: atom_id res chain seq x y z
N MET A 1 -9.94 -0.60 -17.48
CA MET A 1 -10.84 -0.13 -16.42
C MET A 1 -10.39 -0.87 -15.21
N SER A 2 -9.83 -0.21 -14.21
CA SER A 2 -9.27 -0.87 -13.02
C SER A 2 -10.36 -1.56 -12.20
N ASP A 3 -9.99 -2.65 -11.53
CA ASP A 3 -10.83 -3.32 -10.53
C ASP A 3 -10.78 -2.55 -9.20
N HIS A 4 -11.72 -1.62 -9.06
CA HIS A 4 -11.89 -0.80 -7.86
C HIS A 4 -12.37 -1.64 -6.67
N SER A 5 -13.24 -2.62 -6.90
CA SER A 5 -13.79 -3.47 -5.83
C SER A 5 -12.69 -4.33 -5.21
N GLY A 6 -11.83 -4.93 -6.04
CA GLY A 6 -10.65 -5.66 -5.56
C GLY A 6 -9.69 -4.77 -4.78
N SER A 7 -9.51 -3.52 -5.23
CA SER A 7 -8.63 -2.55 -4.58
C SER A 7 -9.13 -2.17 -3.17
N TYR A 8 -10.40 -1.84 -3.02
CA TYR A 8 -10.99 -1.51 -1.71
C TYR A 8 -11.05 -2.72 -0.77
N MET A 9 -11.34 -3.92 -1.28
CA MET A 9 -11.29 -5.14 -0.47
C MET A 9 -9.88 -5.37 0.11
N LEU A 10 -8.83 -5.13 -0.68
CA LEU A 10 -7.45 -5.26 -0.20
C LEU A 10 -7.10 -4.17 0.81
N ASN A 11 -7.61 -2.95 0.63
CA ASN A 11 -7.49 -1.89 1.62
C ASN A 11 -8.13 -2.30 2.96
N ASP A 12 -9.36 -2.81 2.95
CA ASP A 12 -10.05 -3.32 4.15
C ASP A 12 -9.25 -4.44 4.84
N ILE A 13 -8.62 -5.34 4.07
CA ILE A 13 -7.74 -6.39 4.62
C ILE A 13 -6.50 -5.80 5.28
N ILE A 14 -5.87 -4.78 4.68
CA ILE A 14 -4.72 -4.10 5.30
C ILE A 14 -5.13 -3.44 6.61
N GLN A 15 -6.28 -2.75 6.64
CA GLN A 15 -6.82 -2.16 7.86
C GLN A 15 -7.10 -3.22 8.92
N MET A 16 -7.73 -4.35 8.57
CA MET A 16 -7.99 -5.46 9.49
C MET A 16 -6.69 -6.03 10.11
N LEU A 17 -5.64 -6.21 9.30
CA LEU A 17 -4.34 -6.66 9.80
C LEU A 17 -3.67 -5.64 10.72
N ASP A 18 -3.92 -4.36 10.48
CA ASP A 18 -3.42 -3.27 11.29
C ASP A 18 -4.14 -3.19 12.64
N ASP A 19 -5.46 -3.28 12.63
CA ASP A 19 -6.32 -3.28 13.81
C ASP A 19 -5.97 -4.44 14.78
N GLU A 20 -5.64 -5.60 14.22
CA GLU A 20 -5.19 -6.78 14.96
C GLU A 20 -3.68 -6.75 15.33
N GLN A 21 -2.98 -5.63 15.09
CA GLN A 21 -1.56 -5.42 15.39
C GLN A 21 -0.62 -6.42 14.70
N VAL A 22 -1.07 -7.10 13.63
CA VAL A 22 -0.25 -8.06 12.88
C VAL A 22 0.91 -7.35 12.21
N LEU A 23 0.66 -6.18 11.60
CA LEU A 23 1.67 -5.38 10.91
C LEU A 23 2.75 -4.84 11.87
N GLU A 24 2.37 -4.50 13.10
CA GLU A 24 3.31 -4.08 14.15
C GLU A 24 4.16 -5.27 14.62
N THR A 25 3.53 -6.42 14.85
CA THR A 25 4.19 -7.65 15.32
C THR A 25 5.30 -8.12 14.38
N ILE A 26 5.09 -8.05 13.06
CA ILE A 26 6.10 -8.46 12.08
C ILE A 26 7.15 -7.37 11.80
N GLY A 27 6.91 -6.14 12.25
CA GLY A 27 7.81 -5.00 12.11
C GLY A 27 7.78 -4.34 10.72
N LEU A 28 8.12 -3.05 10.69
CA LEU A 28 7.99 -2.17 9.52
C LEU A 28 8.63 -2.76 8.25
N GLN A 29 9.89 -3.20 8.32
CA GLN A 29 10.61 -3.72 7.14
C GLN A 29 9.89 -4.94 6.54
N LYS A 30 9.34 -5.82 7.38
CA LYS A 30 8.63 -7.01 6.91
C LYS A 30 7.26 -6.66 6.36
N THR A 31 6.56 -5.74 7.03
CA THR A 31 5.29 -5.18 6.58
C THR A 31 5.44 -4.56 5.19
N GLN A 32 6.42 -3.67 4.97
CA GLN A 32 6.70 -3.07 3.67
C GLN A 32 6.94 -4.13 2.59
N GLN A 33 7.74 -5.17 2.88
CA GLN A 33 7.97 -6.27 1.93
C GLN A 33 6.68 -7.03 1.56
N VAL A 34 5.81 -7.29 2.54
CA VAL A 34 4.55 -8.02 2.32
C VAL A 34 3.57 -7.16 1.53
N ILE A 35 3.36 -5.91 1.96
CA ILE A 35 2.43 -5.00 1.30
C ILE A 35 2.87 -4.67 -0.13
N THR A 36 4.16 -4.41 -0.36
CA THR A 36 4.68 -4.18 -1.72
C THR A 36 4.43 -5.37 -2.64
N LYS A 37 4.62 -6.61 -2.15
CA LYS A 37 4.31 -7.82 -2.94
C LYS A 37 2.81 -7.97 -3.21
N LEU A 38 1.97 -7.70 -2.22
CA LEU A 38 0.52 -7.72 -2.37
C LEU A 38 0.07 -6.74 -3.45
N VAL A 39 0.53 -5.50 -3.39
CA VAL A 39 0.19 -4.46 -4.38
C VAL A 39 0.69 -4.83 -5.77
N GLN A 40 1.90 -5.38 -5.89
CA GLN A 40 2.43 -5.85 -7.17
C GLN A 40 1.59 -6.98 -7.79
N ILE A 41 1.14 -7.95 -6.98
CA ILE A 41 0.28 -9.03 -7.45
C ILE A 41 -1.08 -8.47 -7.87
N ALA A 42 -1.71 -7.66 -7.03
CA ALA A 42 -3.03 -7.07 -7.28
C ALA A 42 -3.05 -6.22 -8.56
N THR A 43 -2.05 -5.35 -8.74
CA THR A 43 -1.97 -4.45 -9.89
C THR A 43 -1.63 -5.18 -11.20
N ARG A 44 -0.78 -6.21 -11.17
CA ARG A 44 -0.34 -6.92 -12.39
C ARG A 44 -1.30 -8.00 -12.84
N GLU A 45 -1.87 -8.74 -11.90
CA GLU A 45 -2.64 -9.95 -12.19
C GLU A 45 -4.15 -9.72 -12.11
N TYR A 46 -4.60 -8.70 -11.36
CA TYR A 46 -6.01 -8.46 -11.05
C TYR A 46 -6.50 -7.05 -11.43
N ASP A 47 -5.71 -6.28 -12.19
CA ASP A 47 -6.04 -4.92 -12.65
C ASP A 47 -6.46 -3.96 -11.51
N CYS A 48 -5.99 -4.21 -10.29
CA CYS A 48 -6.27 -3.35 -9.14
C CYS A 48 -5.44 -2.05 -9.18
N ASN A 49 -5.85 -1.05 -8.41
CA ASN A 49 -5.19 0.25 -8.30
C ASN A 49 -4.38 0.37 -6.99
N ALA A 50 -3.08 0.63 -7.09
CA ALA A 50 -2.20 0.76 -5.93
C ALA A 50 -2.57 1.93 -4.99
N GLY A 51 -3.07 3.04 -5.54
CA GLY A 51 -3.52 4.19 -4.77
C GLY A 51 -4.71 3.84 -3.89
N GLU A 52 -5.70 3.15 -4.45
CA GLU A 52 -6.89 2.68 -3.72
C GLU A 52 -6.54 1.61 -2.67
N ILE A 53 -5.62 0.69 -3.00
CA ILE A 53 -5.16 -0.32 -2.03
C ILE A 53 -4.47 0.34 -0.83
N LEU A 54 -3.67 1.39 -1.06
CA LEU A 54 -2.82 2.02 -0.05
C LEU A 54 -3.41 3.29 0.58
N GLU A 55 -4.62 3.68 0.18
CA GLU A 55 -5.30 4.85 0.72
C GLU A 55 -5.39 4.77 2.26
N GLY A 56 -5.02 5.85 2.95
CA GLY A 56 -4.97 5.90 4.42
C GLY A 56 -3.78 5.18 5.07
N HIS A 57 -2.99 4.37 4.35
CA HIS A 57 -1.89 3.59 4.93
C HIS A 57 -0.48 4.06 4.55
N THR A 58 -0.35 4.87 3.49
CA THR A 58 0.97 5.28 2.94
C THR A 58 1.92 5.89 3.96
N ASP A 59 1.45 6.81 4.81
CA ASP A 59 2.27 7.47 5.84
C ASP A 59 2.77 6.50 6.90
N ARG A 60 1.94 5.55 7.34
CA ARG A 60 2.33 4.53 8.33
C ARG A 60 3.31 3.52 7.74
N LEU A 61 3.10 3.15 6.49
CA LEU A 61 3.92 2.17 5.79
C LEU A 61 5.20 2.78 5.21
N HIS A 62 5.33 4.10 5.20
CA HIS A 62 6.38 4.83 4.49
C HIS A 62 6.52 4.33 3.04
N LEU A 63 5.39 4.19 2.33
CA LEU A 63 5.35 3.66 0.97
C LEU A 63 4.68 4.66 0.02
N CYS A 64 5.35 4.97 -1.08
CA CYS A 64 4.74 5.69 -2.20
C CYS A 64 3.76 4.76 -2.94
N TYR A 65 2.50 5.13 -3.11
CA TYR A 65 1.56 4.23 -3.81
C TYR A 65 1.83 4.12 -5.32
N CYS A 66 2.56 5.07 -5.92
CA CYS A 66 2.85 5.04 -7.36
C CYS A 66 4.03 4.14 -7.71
N CYS A 67 5.18 4.32 -7.05
CA CYS A 67 6.40 3.59 -7.36
C CYS A 67 6.78 2.52 -6.32
N LEU A 68 6.02 2.42 -5.22
CA LEU A 68 6.26 1.50 -4.10
C LEU A 68 7.63 1.65 -3.45
N ALA A 69 8.26 2.82 -3.60
CA ALA A 69 9.52 3.13 -2.92
C ALA A 69 9.28 3.40 -1.44
N ASP A 70 10.15 2.82 -0.60
CA ASP A 70 10.19 3.10 0.84
C ASP A 70 10.68 4.54 1.06
N THR A 71 9.85 5.40 1.64
CA THR A 71 10.19 6.80 1.95
C THR A 71 9.25 7.39 2.99
N THR A 72 9.78 8.28 3.82
CA THR A 72 9.00 9.12 4.75
C THR A 72 8.59 10.46 4.13
N ASP A 73 9.18 10.83 2.98
CA ASP A 73 8.86 12.07 2.25
C ASP A 73 7.68 11.83 1.30
N LEU A 74 6.49 11.71 1.90
CA LEU A 74 5.22 11.51 1.22
C LEU A 74 4.36 12.77 1.30
N GLU A 75 3.75 13.12 0.17
CA GLU A 75 2.73 14.16 0.08
C GLU A 75 1.56 13.58 -0.71
N SER A 76 0.39 13.54 -0.07
CA SER A 76 -0.79 12.83 -0.61
C SER A 76 -0.45 11.41 -1.08
N GLY A 77 0.38 10.66 -0.33
CA GLY A 77 0.78 9.28 -0.65
C GLY A 77 1.82 9.12 -1.77
N LEU A 78 2.35 10.22 -2.32
CA LEU A 78 3.36 10.21 -3.38
C LEU A 78 4.73 10.67 -2.87
N CYS A 79 5.77 9.93 -3.27
CA CYS A 79 7.14 10.39 -3.06
C CYS A 79 7.48 11.59 -3.95
N ARG A 80 8.56 12.28 -3.59
CA ARG A 80 9.04 13.47 -4.32
C ARG A 80 9.17 13.26 -5.82
N SER A 81 9.68 12.09 -6.24
CA SER A 81 9.87 11.77 -7.65
C SER A 81 8.56 11.55 -8.41
N CYS A 82 7.51 11.09 -7.73
CA CYS A 82 6.22 10.77 -8.37
C CYS A 82 5.23 11.94 -8.36
N ARG A 83 5.43 12.93 -7.48
CA ARG A 83 4.63 14.18 -7.46
C ARG A 83 5.23 15.31 -8.29
N SER A 84 6.42 15.10 -8.87
CA SER A 84 7.12 16.05 -9.74
C SER A 84 6.65 15.96 -11.19
#